data_AF-A0A8T7APH1-F1
#
_entry.id   AF-A0A8T7APH1-F1
#
_cell.length_a   1.000
_cell.length_b   1.000
_cell.length_c   1.000
_cell.angle_alpha   90.00
_cell.angle_beta   90.00
_cell.angle_gamma   90.00
#
_symmetry.space_group_name_H-M   'P 1'
#
loop_
_entity.id
_entity.type
_entity.pdbx_description
1 polymer ?
#
loop_
_entity_poly.entity_id
_entity_poly.type
_entity_poly.pdbx_seq_one_letter_code
_entity_poly.pdbx_strand_id
1 'polypeptide(L)' 'MSLQEEVDLLRRVPLFAKIEPAKLKLLAFTSERLVFAPNDVVFEQG' A
#
# COMPACT_ATOMS: atom_id res chain seq x y z
N MET A 1 2.53 1.89 13.52
CA MET A 1 1.30 1.32 12.95
C MET A 1 1.43 -0.18 12.94
N SER A 2 0.32 -0.91 13.10
CA SER A 2 0.33 -2.38 13.08
C SER A 2 0.17 -2.89 11.65
N LEU A 3 0.70 -4.09 11.36
CA LEU A 3 0.50 -4.80 10.09
C LEU A 3 -0.99 -4.93 9.72
N GLN A 4 -1.86 -5.03 10.72
CA GLN A 4 -3.30 -5.11 10.52
C GLN A 4 -3.87 -3.83 9.90
N GLU A 5 -3.40 -2.66 10.34
CA GLU A 5 -3.81 -1.37 9.77
C GLU A 5 -3.36 -1.25 8.30
N GLU A 6 -2.17 -1.73 7.96
CA GLU A 6 -1.66 -1.71 6.58
C GLU A 6 -2.46 -2.64 5.66
N VAL A 7 -2.81 -3.83 6.13
CA VAL A 7 -3.66 -4.76 5.37
C VAL A 7 -5.06 -4.18 5.16
N ASP A 8 -5.63 -3.54 6.17
CA ASP A 8 -6.94 -2.90 6.06
C ASP A 8 -6.92 -1.66 5.16
N LEU A 9 -5.79 -0.94 5.07
CA LEU A 9 -5.57 0.11 4.08
C LEU A 9 -5.52 -0.46 2.66
N LEU A 10 -4.74 -1.53 2.43
CA LEU A 10 -4.65 -2.16 1.11
C LEU A 10 -6.00 -2.70 0.63
N ARG A 11 -6.81 -3.28 1.53
CA ARG A 11 -8.16 -3.76 1.21
C ARG A 11 -9.11 -2.67 0.69
N ARG A 12 -8.88 -1.41 1.07
CA ARG A 12 -9.71 -0.27 0.62
C ARG A 12 -9.37 0.20 -0.79
N VAL A 13 -8.21 -0.17 -1.32
CA VAL A 13 -7.77 0.23 -2.67
C VAL A 13 -8.39 -0.73 -3.70
N PRO A 14 -9.19 -0.23 -4.67
CA PRO A 14 -9.89 -1.09 -5.64
C PRO A 14 -8.97 -2.01 -6.45
N LEU A 15 -7.72 -1.59 -6.69
CA LEU A 15 -6.70 -2.38 -7.38
C LEU A 15 -6.44 -3.73 -6.70
N PHE A 16 -6.60 -3.79 -5.38
CA PHE A 16 -6.33 -4.99 -4.57
C PHE A 16 -7.59 -5.79 -4.21
N ALA A 17 -8.77 -5.40 -4.71
CA ALA A 17 -10.06 -5.99 -4.32
C ALA A 17 -10.18 -7.50 -4.60
N LYS A 18 -9.40 -8.03 -5.56
CA LYS A 18 -9.40 -9.45 -5.96
C LYS A 18 -8.27 -10.26 -5.32
N ILE A 19 -7.47 -9.65 -4.45
CA ILE A 19 -6.33 -10.32 -3.81
C ILE A 19 -6.78 -10.95 -2.49
N GLU A 20 -6.41 -12.21 -2.27
CA GLU A 20 -6.70 -12.93 -1.04
C GLU A 20 -6.03 -12.28 0.19
N PRO A 21 -6.67 -12.33 1.37
CA PRO A 21 -6.14 -11.72 2.59
C PRO A 21 -4.72 -12.15 2.97
N ALA A 22 -4.37 -13.43 2.75
CA ALA A 22 -3.03 -13.93 3.04
C ALA A 22 -1.95 -13.29 2.17
N LYS A 23 -2.26 -13.03 0.89
CA LYS A 23 -1.36 -12.36 -0.06
C LYS A 23 -1.25 -10.86 0.24
N LEU A 24 -2.34 -10.24 0.72
CA LEU A 24 -2.30 -8.85 1.19
C LEU A 24 -1.41 -8.68 2.42
N LYS A 25 -1.41 -9.64 3.36
CA LYS A 25 -0.49 -9.63 4.51
C LYS A 25 0.97 -9.67 4.07
N LEU A 26 1.29 -10.51 3.09
CA LEU A 26 2.65 -10.58 2.53
C LEU A 26 3.01 -9.24 1.88
N LEU A 27 2.11 -8.68 1.06
CA LEU A 27 2.34 -7.41 0.38
C LEU A 27 2.53 -6.26 1.38
N ALA A 28 1.71 -6.18 2.43
CA ALA A 28 1.88 -5.21 3.50
C ALA A 28 3.24 -5.37 4.20
N PHE A 29 3.61 -6.60 4.55
CA PHE A 29 4.88 -6.90 5.22
C PHE A 29 6.12 -6.56 4.40
N THR A 30 6.07 -6.74 3.08
CA THR A 30 7.19 -6.42 2.17
C THR A 30 7.14 -4.99 1.64
N SER A 31 6.12 -4.21 1.99
CA SER A 31 5.97 -2.84 1.50
C SER A 31 6.61 -1.85 2.46
N GLU A 32 7.13 -0.76 1.91
CA GLU A 32 7.57 0.38 2.69
C GLU A 32 6.50 1.48 2.67
N ARG A 33 6.31 2.14 3.81
CA ARG A 33 5.47 3.32 3.89
C ARG A 33 6.27 4.55 3.51
N LEU A 34 5.89 5.18 2.41
CA LEU A 34 6.44 6.45 1.96
C LEU A 34 5.50 7.61 2.29
N VAL A 35 6.07 8.76 2.63
CA VAL A 35 5.36 10.01 2.89
C VAL A 35 6.00 11.08 2.02
N PHE A 36 5.16 11.85 1.33
CA PHE A 36 5.58 12.90 0.42
C PHE A 36 5.06 14.25 0.92
N ALA A 37 5.88 15.28 0.78
CA ALA A 37 5.50 16.66 1.07
C ALA A 37 4.64 17.24 -0.05
N PRO A 38 3.89 18.34 0.22
CA PRO A 38 3.23 19.08 -0.85
C PRO A 38 4.23 19.49 -1.95
N ASN A 39 3.86 19.23 -3.20
CA ASN A 39 4.67 19.48 -4.41
C ASN A 39 5.84 18.50 -4.66
N ASP A 40 5.98 17.43 -3.90
CA ASP A 40 6.94 16.36 -4.25
C ASP A 40 6.53 15.67 -5.54
N VAL A 41 7.48 15.58 -6.48
CA VAL A 41 7.33 14.78 -7.69
C VAL A 41 7.59 13.32 -7.34
N VAL A 42 6.53 12.50 -7.34
CA VAL A 42 6.63 11.08 -6.98
C VAL A 42 7.16 10.25 -8.16
N PHE A 43 6.74 10.58 -9.38
CA PHE A 43 7.17 9.91 -10.62
C PHE A 43 7.16 10.93 -11.77
N GLU A 44 8.09 10.77 -12.71
CA GLU A 44 8.10 11.49 -13.99
C GLU A 44 7.88 10.51 -15.13
N GLN A 45 7.22 10.98 -16.19
CA GLN A 45 7.08 10.20 -17.41
C GLN A 45 8.46 10.02 -18.05
N GLY A 46 8.77 8.77 -18.43
CA GLY A 46 9.88 8.45 -19.35
C GLY A 46 9.44 8.51 -20.80
#